data_AF-A0A5C5WJ92-F1
#
_entry.id   AF-A0A5C5WJ92-F1
#
_cell.length_a   1.000
_cell.length_b   1.000
_cell.length_c   1.000
_cell.angle_alpha   90.00
_cell.angle_beta   90.00
_cell.angle_gamma   90.00
#
_symmetry.space_group_name_H-M   'P 1'
#
loop_
_entity.id
_entity.type
_entity.pdbx_description
1 polymer ?
#
loop_
_entity_poly.entity_id
_entity_poly.type
_entity_poly.pdbx_seq_one_letter_code
_entity_poly.pdbx_strand_id
1 'polypeptide(L)'
;MNAIEHQECFGTMFPHSIGIGEQSGKVFSVRVDAPAGMMRAHVNTRADIQQWDECRRCPEFESCYQLCMAKIALETAVAASH
;
A
#
# COMPACT_ATOMS: atom_id res chain seq x y z
N MET A 1 7.27 -29.06 2.71
CA MET A 1 7.05 -27.63 2.41
C MET A 1 7.46 -26.87 3.66
N ASN A 2 8.63 -26.24 3.68
CA ASN A 2 9.02 -25.40 4.81
C ASN A 2 8.19 -24.13 4.69
N ALA A 3 7.29 -23.89 5.64
CA ALA A 3 6.63 -22.60 5.76
C ALA A 3 7.74 -21.59 6.10
N ILE A 4 8.02 -20.68 5.18
CA ILE A 4 8.86 -19.53 5.49
C ILE A 4 8.00 -18.66 6.41
N GLU A 5 8.39 -18.57 7.69
CA GLU A 5 7.74 -17.68 8.63
C GLU A 5 8.17 -16.24 8.32
N HIS A 6 7.25 -15.48 7.75
CA HIS A 6 7.44 -14.05 7.47
C HIS A 6 7.13 -13.21 8.71
N GLN A 7 7.72 -12.01 8.80
CA GLN A 7 7.32 -11.01 9.79
C GLN A 7 5.81 -10.72 9.71
N GLU A 8 5.17 -10.41 10.84
CA GLU A 8 3.71 -10.14 10.88
C GLU A 8 3.28 -8.97 9.98
N CYS A 9 4.19 -8.02 9.73
CA CYS A 9 3.95 -6.88 8.83
C CYS A 9 4.29 -7.14 7.35
N PHE A 10 4.63 -8.37 6.98
CA PHE A 10 4.98 -8.71 5.61
C PHE A 10 3.79 -8.49 4.67
N GLY A 11 4.02 -7.78 3.56
CA GLY A 11 2.98 -7.45 2.59
C GLY A 11 2.05 -6.29 3.00
N THR A 12 2.31 -5.59 4.10
CA THR A 12 1.44 -4.50 4.60
C THR A 12 2.00 -3.10 4.39
N MET A 13 3.07 -2.93 3.60
CA MET A 13 3.69 -1.61 3.35
C MET A 13 2.71 -0.60 2.76
N PHE A 14 1.77 -1.07 1.92
CA PHE A 14 0.73 -0.27 1.28
C PHE A 14 -0.64 -0.58 1.90
N PRO A 15 -1.63 0.33 1.76
CA PRO A 15 -2.99 0.05 2.19
C PRO A 15 -3.56 -1.16 1.43
N HIS A 16 -4.42 -1.94 2.09
CA HIS A 16 -5.00 -3.14 1.47
C HIS A 16 -5.98 -2.80 0.34
N SER A 17 -6.65 -1.65 0.43
CA SER A 17 -7.62 -1.13 -0.52
C SER A 17 -7.58 0.40 -0.56
N ILE A 18 -7.91 0.99 -1.70
CA ILE A 18 -8.03 2.44 -1.85
C ILE A 18 -9.52 2.78 -2.03
N GLY A 19 -10.03 3.68 -1.20
CA GLY A 19 -11.42 4.14 -1.23
C GLY A 19 -11.54 5.52 -0.61
N ILE A 20 -12.77 6.05 -0.56
CA ILE A 20 -13.05 7.32 0.12
C ILE A 20 -12.65 7.21 1.60
N GLY A 21 -12.01 8.25 2.12
CA GLY A 21 -11.49 8.31 3.48
C GLY A 21 -9.99 8.03 3.55
N GLU A 22 -9.51 7.77 4.76
CA GLU A 22 -8.10 7.48 5.03
C GLU A 22 -7.86 5.97 5.00
N GLN A 23 -6.83 5.57 4.27
CA GLN A 23 -6.40 4.19 4.11
C GLN A 23 -4.91 4.12 4.37
N SER A 24 -4.50 3.27 5.31
CA SER A 24 -3.11 3.24 5.80
C SER A 24 -2.52 1.85 5.66
N GLY A 25 -1.35 1.78 5.04
CA GLY A 25 -0.39 0.71 5.21
C GLY A 25 0.65 1.08 6.28
N LYS A 26 1.62 0.19 6.49
CA LYS A 26 2.73 0.42 7.42
C LYS A 26 3.58 1.64 7.04
N VAL A 27 3.83 1.85 5.75
CA VAL A 27 4.65 2.96 5.25
C VAL A 27 3.81 3.97 4.48
N PHE A 28 3.03 3.49 3.52
CA PHE A 28 2.27 4.35 2.63
C PHE A 28 0.83 4.48 3.09
N SER A 29 0.33 5.70 3.13
CA SER A 29 -1.09 5.98 3.34
C SER A 29 -1.63 6.88 2.23
N VAL A 30 -2.93 6.75 1.98
CA VAL A 30 -3.67 7.57 1.04
C VAL A 30 -4.94 8.05 1.71
N ARG A 31 -5.24 9.33 1.52
CA ARG A 31 -6.53 9.91 1.87
C ARG A 31 -7.21 10.38 0.61
N VAL A 32 -8.42 9.87 0.37
CA VAL A 32 -9.28 10.29 -0.73
C VAL A 32 -10.45 11.07 -0.15
N ASP A 33 -10.45 12.38 -0.35
CA ASP A 33 -11.58 13.21 0.05
C ASP A 33 -12.70 13.05 -0.99
N ALA A 34 -13.92 12.80 -0.50
CA ALA A 34 -15.09 12.63 -1.35
C ALA A 34 -15.34 13.89 -2.20
N PRO A 35 -15.77 13.74 -3.46
CA PRO A 35 -16.15 14.88 -4.27
C PRO A 35 -17.34 15.62 -3.63
N ALA A 36 -17.25 16.95 -3.58
CA ALA A 36 -18.31 17.82 -3.08
C ALA A 36 -18.83 18.71 -4.22
N GLY A 37 -20.07 18.50 -4.64
CA GLY A 37 -20.68 19.20 -5.77
C GLY A 37 -19.94 18.95 -7.08
N MET A 38 -19.45 20.02 -7.73
CA MET A 38 -18.66 19.92 -8.97
C MET A 38 -17.16 19.70 -8.74
N MET A 39 -16.72 19.57 -7.48
CA MET A 39 -15.30 19.42 -7.16
C MET A 39 -14.86 17.97 -7.32
N ARG A 40 -13.73 17.74 -8.00
CA ARG A 40 -13.14 16.40 -8.15
C ARG A 40 -12.68 15.86 -6.80
N ALA A 41 -12.65 14.54 -6.68
CA ALA A 41 -12.02 13.89 -5.53
C ALA A 41 -10.56 14.34 -5.42
N HIS A 42 -10.15 14.69 -4.21
CA HIS A 42 -8.77 15.08 -3.91
C HIS A 42 -8.05 13.89 -3.29
N VAL A 43 -6.88 13.54 -3.84
CA VAL A 43 -6.08 12.39 -3.38
C VAL A 43 -4.80 12.93 -2.75
N ASN A 44 -4.55 12.56 -1.50
CA ASN A 44 -3.35 12.91 -0.77
C ASN A 44 -2.61 11.63 -0.35
N THR A 45 -1.40 11.44 -0.86
CA THR A 45 -0.53 10.32 -0.50
C THR A 45 0.54 10.75 0.48
N ARG A 46 0.80 9.93 1.50
CA ARG A 46 1.86 10.17 2.48
C ARG A 46 2.72 8.93 2.65
N ALA A 47 3.99 9.15 2.96
CA ALA A 47 4.92 8.10 3.33
C ALA A 47 5.48 8.41 4.73
N ASP A 48 5.40 7.44 5.62
CA ASP A 48 6.10 7.49 6.90
C ASP A 48 7.57 7.10 6.67
N ILE A 49 8.44 8.10 6.67
CA ILE A 49 9.88 7.93 6.39
C ILE A 49 10.56 7.10 7.48
N GLN A 50 10.11 7.19 8.73
CA GLN A 50 10.70 6.40 9.80
C GLN A 50 10.37 4.91 9.61
N GLN A 51 9.11 4.59 9.33
CA GLN A 51 8.68 3.21 9.03
C GLN A 51 9.35 2.68 7.76
N TRP A 52 9.57 3.55 6.75
CA TRP A 52 10.31 3.18 5.55
C TRP A 52 11.75 2.76 5.86
N ASP A 53 12.45 3.54 6.68
CA ASP A 53 13.83 3.22 7.09
C ASP A 53 13.91 1.95 7.95
N GLU A 54 12.89 1.68 8.78
CA GLU A 54 12.76 0.41 9.50
C GLU A 54 12.55 -0.76 8.53
N CYS A 55 11.66 -0.61 7.55
CA CYS A 55 11.43 -1.60 6.50
C CYS A 55 12.72 -1.89 5.72
N ARG A 56 13.52 -0.88 5.37
CA ARG A 56 14.79 -1.06 4.62
C ARG A 56 15.86 -1.82 5.39
N ARG A 57 15.76 -1.92 6.71
CA ARG A 57 16.65 -2.73 7.55
C ARG A 57 16.17 -4.17 7.71
N CYS A 58 14.94 -4.47 7.31
CA CYS A 58 14.37 -5.81 7.39
C CYS A 58 15.03 -6.74 6.36
N PRO A 59 15.47 -7.95 6.75
CA PRO A 59 16.03 -8.93 5.79
C PRO A 59 15.05 -9.33 4.68
N GLU A 60 13.74 -9.22 4.95
CA GLU A 60 12.68 -9.59 4.02
C GLU A 60 12.17 -8.41 3.18
N PHE A 61 12.81 -7.23 3.28
CA PHE A 61 12.36 -6.00 2.64
C PHE A 61 12.06 -6.19 1.14
N GLU A 62 13.01 -6.78 0.41
CA GLU A 62 12.89 -6.95 -1.04
C GLU A 62 11.67 -7.81 -1.40
N SER A 63 11.54 -8.98 -0.79
CA SER A 63 10.40 -9.89 -1.02
C SER A 63 9.07 -9.24 -0.61
N CYS A 64 9.05 -8.52 0.51
CA CYS A 64 7.87 -7.80 1.00
C CYS A 64 7.44 -6.71 0.03
N TYR A 65 8.39 -5.90 -0.43
CA TYR A 65 8.16 -4.83 -1.40
C TYR A 65 7.70 -5.37 -2.74
N GLN A 66 8.37 -6.40 -3.27
CA GLN A 66 8.01 -7.06 -4.52
C GLN A 66 6.59 -7.63 -4.47
N LEU A 67 6.21 -8.28 -3.37
CA LEU A 67 4.85 -8.78 -3.18
C LEU A 67 3.83 -7.64 -3.22
N CYS A 68 4.10 -6.55 -2.49
CA CYS A 68 3.21 -5.38 -2.49
C CYS A 68 3.05 -4.80 -3.90
N MET A 69 4.16 -4.63 -4.63
CA MET A 69 4.15 -4.09 -5.99
C MET A 69 3.44 -5.01 -6.98
N ALA A 70 3.63 -6.33 -6.86
CA ALA A 70 2.91 -7.31 -7.67
C ALA A 70 1.40 -7.25 -7.42
N LYS A 71 0.96 -7.11 -6.16
CA LYS A 71 -0.44 -6.93 -5.81
C LYS A 71 -1.03 -5.67 -6.45
N ILE A 72 -0.34 -4.53 -6.32
CA ILE A 72 -0.78 -3.25 -6.92
C ILE A 72 -0.89 -3.36 -8.44
N ALA A 73 0.11 -3.97 -9.09
CA ALA A 73 0.09 -4.15 -10.54
C ALA A 73 -1.09 -5.01 -10.99
N LEU A 74 -1.39 -6.10 -10.28
CA LEU A 74 -2.54 -6.96 -10.55
C LEU A 74 -3.86 -6.21 -10.38
N GLU A 75 -4.05 -5.51 -9.27
CA GLU A 75 -5.28 -4.74 -9.00
C GLU A 75 -5.48 -3.62 -10.04
N THR A 76 -4.40 -2.96 -10.44
CA THR A 76 -4.42 -1.92 -11.49
C THR A 76 -4.82 -2.52 -12.84
N ALA A 77 -4.27 -3.68 -13.21
CA ALA A 77 -4.61 -4.37 -14.45
C ALA A 77 -6.09 -4.79 -14.48
N VAL A 78 -6.61 -5.33 -13.37
CA VAL A 78 -8.03 -5.67 -13.23
C VAL A 78 -8.91 -4.43 -13.37
N ALA A 79 -8.58 -3.34 -12.67
CA ALA A 79 -9.36 -2.10 -12.73
C ALA A 79 -9.36 -1.44 -14.12
N ALA A 80 -8.28 -1.59 -14.91
CA ALA A 80 -8.19 -1.05 -16.26
C ALA A 80 -8.93 -1.89 -17.32
N SER A 81 -9.34 -3.12 -16.97
CA SER A 81 -10.03 -4.04 -17.88
C SER A 81 -11.56 -3.98 -17.80
N HIS A 82 -12.10 -3.10 -16.96
CA HIS A 82 -13.53 -2.83 -16.75
C HIS A 82 -13.85 -1.35 -16.98
#